data_AF-A8M732-F1
#
_entry.id   AF-A8M732-F1
#
_cell.length_a   1.000
_cell.length_b   1.000
_cell.length_c   1.000
_cell.angle_alpha   90.00
_cell.angle_beta   90.00
_cell.angle_gamma   90.00
#
_symmetry.space_group_name_H-M   'P 1'
#
loop_
_entity.id
_entity.type
_entity.pdbx_description
1 polymer ?
#
loop_
_entity_poly.entity_id
_entity_poly.type
_entity_poly.pdbx_seq_one_letter_code
_entity_poly.pdbx_strand_id
1 'polypeptide(L)'
;MVARRTVVLVDDLRSFVDGRSAQVARTSAAGVALLDRYRGGRLDELWLDHDLGGDDTIWPVIEVLEQAAFAERPFDIGVIKVHSANPCGAAKIAQVLRHWGYHVHVAPGSWDVGYLEHPP
;
A
#
# COMPACT_ATOMS: atom_id res chain seq x y z
N MET A 1 15.19 15.33 -16.66
CA MET A 1 13.81 14.77 -16.55
C MET A 1 13.71 14.13 -15.19
N VAL A 2 12.81 14.60 -14.31
CA VAL A 2 12.56 13.90 -13.04
C VAL A 2 11.90 12.58 -13.38
N ALA A 3 12.51 11.46 -13.02
CA ALA A 3 11.91 10.14 -13.24
C ALA A 3 10.51 10.12 -12.62
N ARG A 4 9.52 9.68 -13.41
CA ARG A 4 8.14 9.58 -12.93
C ARG A 4 8.10 8.51 -11.84
N ARG A 5 7.81 8.92 -10.60
CA ARG A 5 7.67 8.00 -9.47
C ARG A 5 6.46 7.11 -9.69
N THR A 6 6.64 5.82 -9.45
CA THR A 6 5.58 4.82 -9.46
C THR A 6 5.02 4.70 -8.05
N VAL A 7 3.82 5.22 -7.84
CA VAL A 7 3.15 5.24 -6.53
C VAL A 7 1.87 4.43 -6.61
N VAL A 8 1.67 3.55 -5.63
CA VAL A 8 0.46 2.75 -5.45
C VAL A 8 -0.15 3.04 -4.09
N LEU A 9 -1.47 3.20 -4.07
CA LEU A 9 -2.27 3.34 -2.86
C LEU A 9 -3.32 2.23 -2.83
N VAL A 10 -3.42 1.51 -1.71
CA VAL A 10 -4.51 0.59 -1.42
C VAL A 10 -5.30 1.15 -0.25
N ASP A 11 -6.43 1.77 -0.57
CA ASP A 11 -7.35 2.41 0.37
C ASP A 11 -8.72 2.56 -0.30
N ASP A 12 -9.79 2.21 0.42
CA ASP A 12 -11.16 2.19 -0.07
C ASP A 12 -11.78 3.59 -0.19
N LEU A 13 -11.42 4.53 0.69
CA LEU A 13 -12.07 5.84 0.82
C LEU A 13 -11.18 7.03 0.45
N ARG A 14 -9.88 6.94 0.67
CA ARG A 14 -8.94 8.07 0.62
C ARG A 14 -8.06 8.04 -0.62
N SER A 15 -7.53 9.20 -0.99
CA SER A 15 -6.57 9.36 -2.08
C SER A 15 -5.60 10.50 -1.79
N PHE A 16 -4.53 10.59 -2.57
CA PHE A 16 -3.61 11.70 -2.44
C PHE A 16 -4.29 13.03 -2.75
N VAL A 17 -4.17 13.99 -1.83
CA VAL A 17 -4.78 15.32 -1.96
C VAL A 17 -3.86 16.35 -2.61
N ASP A 18 -2.60 16.00 -2.83
CA ASP A 18 -1.57 16.88 -3.40
C ASP A 18 -1.47 16.80 -4.93
N GLY A 19 -2.40 16.09 -5.58
CA GLY A 19 -2.47 15.96 -7.03
C GLY A 19 -1.39 15.07 -7.65
N ARG A 20 -0.59 14.34 -6.85
CA ARG A 20 0.40 13.41 -7.41
C ARG A 20 -0.27 12.27 -8.19
N SER A 21 0.40 11.81 -9.24
CA SER A 21 -0.05 10.63 -9.98
C SER A 21 0.20 9.37 -9.15
N ALA A 22 -0.87 8.65 -8.80
CA ALA A 22 -0.81 7.35 -8.14
C ALA A 22 -1.84 6.41 -8.75
N GLN A 23 -1.54 5.12 -8.74
CA GLN A 23 -2.53 4.09 -9.04
C GLN A 23 -3.22 3.67 -7.75
N VAL A 24 -4.55 3.74 -7.74
CA VAL A 24 -5.34 3.53 -6.53
C VAL A 24 -6.16 2.26 -6.66
N ALA A 25 -6.02 1.37 -5.68
CA ALA A 25 -6.82 0.16 -5.52
C ALA A 25 -7.79 0.36 -4.33
N ARG A 26 -9.08 0.12 -4.57
CA ARG A 26 -10.15 0.32 -3.58
C ARG A 26 -10.49 -0.91 -2.75
N THR A 27 -9.90 -2.04 -3.09
CA THR A 27 -10.09 -3.33 -2.44
C THR A 27 -8.78 -4.08 -2.42
N SER A 28 -8.66 -5.07 -1.54
CA SER A 28 -7.46 -5.92 -1.48
C SER A 28 -7.24 -6.68 -2.80
N ALA A 29 -8.33 -7.17 -3.41
CA ALA A 29 -8.28 -7.86 -4.69
C ALA A 29 -7.73 -6.97 -5.82
N ALA A 30 -8.17 -5.71 -5.87
CA ALA A 30 -7.61 -4.73 -6.80
C ALA A 30 -6.15 -4.43 -6.48
N GLY A 31 -5.77 -4.38 -5.21
CA GLY A 31 -4.39 -4.18 -4.76
C GLY A 31 -3.46 -5.32 -5.19
N VAL A 32 -3.90 -6.56 -5.03
CA VAL A 32 -3.19 -7.76 -5.49
C VAL A 32 -3.01 -7.75 -7.01
N ALA A 33 -4.08 -7.51 -7.76
CA ALA A 33 -4.03 -7.45 -9.22
C ALA A 33 -3.11 -6.32 -9.72
N LEU A 34 -2.98 -5.25 -8.94
CA LEU A 34 -2.13 -4.12 -9.25
C LEU A 34 -0.66 -4.42 -8.94
N LEU A 35 -0.37 -5.06 -7.81
CA LEU A 35 0.99 -5.54 -7.48
C LEU A 35 1.53 -6.48 -8.54
N ASP A 36 0.71 -7.39 -9.08
CA ASP A 36 1.14 -8.33 -10.11
C ASP A 36 1.68 -7.62 -11.38
N ARG A 37 1.15 -6.44 -11.72
CA ARG A 37 1.65 -5.62 -12.84
C ARG A 37 3.06 -5.10 -12.62
N TYR A 38 3.51 -5.04 -11.36
CA TYR A 38 4.86 -4.61 -10.98
C TYR A 38 5.79 -5.79 -10.67
N ARG A 39 5.38 -7.02 -10.98
CA ARG A 39 6.25 -8.18 -10.89
C ARG A 39 7.43 -8.02 -11.85
N GLY A 40 8.61 -7.72 -11.32
CA GLY A 40 9.83 -7.47 -12.09
C GLY A 40 10.09 -6.00 -12.47
N GLY A 41 9.21 -5.08 -12.04
CA GLY A 41 9.45 -3.63 -12.09
C GLY A 41 9.70 -3.06 -10.70
N ARG A 42 10.07 -1.77 -10.66
CA ARG A 42 10.27 -1.02 -9.42
C ARG A 42 9.03 -0.21 -9.05
N LEU A 43 8.57 -0.37 -7.81
CA LEU A 43 7.54 0.43 -7.18
C LEU A 43 8.22 1.41 -6.21
N ASP A 44 8.10 2.72 -6.44
CA ASP A 44 8.78 3.70 -5.58
C ASP A 44 8.14 3.79 -4.20
N GLU A 45 6.81 3.85 -4.15
CA GLU A 45 6.04 3.93 -2.91
C GLU A 45 4.79 3.02 -2.98
N LEU A 46 4.57 2.25 -1.91
CA LEU A 46 3.34 1.50 -1.67
C LEU A 46 2.67 2.01 -0.40
N TRP A 47 1.44 2.49 -0.50
CA TRP A 47 0.66 3.02 0.62
C TRP A 47 -0.48 2.07 0.97
N LEU A 48 -0.59 1.73 2.25
CA LEU A 48 -1.49 0.71 2.76
C LEU A 48 -2.37 1.26 3.89
N ASP A 49 -3.69 1.22 3.69
CA ASP A 49 -4.66 1.20 4.79
C ASP A 49 -4.90 -0.24 5.25
N HIS A 50 -5.27 -0.44 6.52
CA HIS A 50 -5.56 -1.76 7.07
C HIS A 50 -6.98 -2.22 6.71
N ASP A 51 -7.96 -1.34 6.89
CA ASP A 51 -9.38 -1.62 6.75
C ASP A 51 -9.84 -1.12 5.38
N LEU A 52 -10.41 -1.98 4.53
CA LEU A 52 -10.82 -1.62 3.16
C LEU A 52 -12.35 -1.72 2.96
N GLY A 53 -13.10 -1.66 4.08
CA GLY A 53 -14.55 -1.71 4.11
C GLY A 53 -15.13 -3.13 4.11
N GLY A 54 -16.29 -3.28 4.76
CA GLY A 54 -16.95 -4.59 4.92
C GLY A 54 -16.05 -5.58 5.66
N ASP A 55 -15.91 -6.79 5.09
CA ASP A 55 -14.99 -7.83 5.57
C ASP A 55 -13.61 -7.75 4.89
N ASP A 56 -13.37 -6.77 4.02
CA ASP A 56 -12.12 -6.62 3.29
C ASP A 56 -11.06 -5.89 4.13
N THR A 57 -9.85 -6.43 4.10
CA THR A 57 -8.69 -5.90 4.82
C THR A 57 -7.47 -6.00 3.93
N ILE A 58 -6.38 -5.36 4.31
CA ILE A 58 -5.16 -5.39 3.50
C ILE A 58 -4.42 -6.73 3.49
N TRP A 59 -4.83 -7.69 4.32
CA TRP A 59 -4.12 -8.95 4.50
C TRP A 59 -3.83 -9.72 3.22
N PRO A 60 -4.72 -9.82 2.21
CA PRO A 60 -4.39 -10.46 0.94
C PRO A 60 -3.23 -9.80 0.19
N VAL A 61 -3.08 -8.47 0.29
CA VAL A 61 -1.93 -7.75 -0.28
C VAL A 61 -0.65 -8.06 0.50
N ILE A 62 -0.74 -8.13 1.84
CA ILE A 62 0.39 -8.51 2.69
C ILE A 62 0.85 -9.93 2.37
N GLU A 63 -0.07 -10.89 2.30
CA GLU A 63 0.21 -12.29 1.98
C GLU A 63 0.97 -12.43 0.66
N VAL A 64 0.60 -11.67 -0.38
CA VAL A 64 1.34 -11.67 -1.66
C VAL A 64 2.78 -11.19 -1.50
N LEU A 65 3.02 -10.15 -0.70
CA LEU A 65 4.37 -9.63 -0.43
C LEU A 65 5.21 -10.63 0.38
N GLU A 66 4.59 -11.29 1.35
CA GLU A 66 5.21 -12.33 2.17
C GLU A 66 5.59 -13.56 1.33
N GLN A 67 4.65 -14.08 0.54
CA GLN A 67 4.91 -15.23 -0.33
C GLN A 67 6.01 -14.93 -1.35
N ALA A 68 6.03 -13.71 -1.89
CA ALA A 68 7.09 -13.26 -2.78
C ALA A 68 8.47 -13.25 -2.08
N ALA A 69 8.54 -12.69 -0.86
CA ALA A 69 9.78 -12.65 -0.09
C ALA A 69 10.25 -14.05 0.33
N PHE A 70 9.33 -14.91 0.79
CA PHE A 70 9.59 -16.30 1.12
C PHE A 70 10.12 -17.10 -0.08
N ALA A 71 9.60 -16.86 -1.27
CA ALA A 71 10.07 -17.47 -2.52
C ALA A 71 11.38 -16.85 -3.06
N GLU A 72 12.13 -16.10 -2.24
CA GLU A 72 13.36 -15.39 -2.58
C GLU A 72 13.23 -14.44 -3.78
N ARG A 73 12.00 -13.99 -4.03
CA ARG A 73 11.65 -13.08 -5.11
C ARG A 73 10.81 -11.94 -4.51
N PRO A 74 11.34 -11.14 -3.58
CA PRO A 74 10.60 -10.00 -3.05
C PRO A 74 10.25 -9.00 -4.18
N PHE A 75 9.25 -8.16 -3.96
CA PHE A 75 8.99 -7.03 -4.84
C PHE A 75 10.06 -5.95 -4.63
N ASP A 76 10.49 -5.28 -5.71
CA ASP A 76 11.36 -4.10 -5.62
C ASP A 76 10.51 -2.89 -5.24
N ILE A 77 10.34 -2.69 -3.93
CA ILE A 77 9.57 -1.59 -3.35
C ILE A 77 10.52 -0.68 -2.58
N GLY A 78 10.58 0.59 -2.98
CA GLY A 78 11.45 1.58 -2.32
C GLY A 78 11.05 1.86 -0.88
N VAL A 79 9.75 2.09 -0.65
CA VAL A 79 9.20 2.27 0.70
C VAL A 79 7.73 1.85 0.77
N ILE A 80 7.36 1.19 1.86
CA ILE A 80 5.98 0.91 2.22
C ILE A 80 5.55 1.87 3.33
N LYS A 81 4.44 2.58 3.12
CA LYS A 81 3.86 3.52 4.07
C LYS A 81 2.51 3.00 4.56
N VAL A 82 2.41 2.75 5.86
CA VAL A 82 1.20 2.26 6.50
C VAL A 82 0.48 3.44 7.15
N HIS A 83 -0.65 3.86 6.58
CA HIS A 83 -1.36 5.09 6.98
C HIS A 83 -2.72 4.84 7.64
N SER A 84 -2.92 3.61 8.13
CA SER A 84 -4.17 3.22 8.73
C SER A 84 -4.50 3.98 10.02
N ALA A 85 -5.79 4.22 10.24
CA ALA A 85 -6.32 4.72 11.50
C ALA A 85 -6.39 3.63 12.58
N ASN A 86 -6.25 2.35 12.21
CA ASN A 86 -6.20 1.24 13.15
C ASN A 86 -4.75 1.02 13.64
N PRO A 87 -4.40 1.42 14.89
CA PRO A 87 -3.01 1.36 15.36
C PRO A 87 -2.51 -0.08 15.53
N CYS A 88 -3.38 -1.00 15.95
CA CYS A 88 -3.03 -2.41 16.11
C CYS A 88 -2.79 -3.05 14.73
N GLY A 89 -3.66 -2.78 13.76
CA GLY A 89 -3.51 -3.22 12.38
C GLY A 89 -2.23 -2.68 11.76
N ALA A 90 -1.97 -1.38 11.90
CA ALA A 90 -0.75 -0.74 11.39
C ALA A 90 0.53 -1.32 11.99
N ALA A 91 0.56 -1.55 13.32
CA ALA A 91 1.70 -2.16 14.00
C ALA A 91 1.95 -3.58 13.50
N LYS A 92 0.90 -4.38 13.32
CA LYS A 92 1.00 -5.76 12.86
C LYS A 92 1.50 -5.84 11.42
N ILE A 93 0.97 -5.01 10.51
CA ILE A 93 1.46 -4.89 9.12
C ILE A 93 2.95 -4.56 9.12
N ALA A 94 3.35 -3.53 9.87
CA ALA A 94 4.73 -3.08 9.89
C ALA A 94 5.68 -4.15 10.45
N GLN A 95 5.26 -4.88 11.49
CA GLN A 95 6.03 -5.99 12.03
C GLN A 95 6.28 -7.07 10.97
N VAL A 96 5.23 -7.51 10.28
CA VAL A 96 5.30 -8.56 9.24
C VAL A 96 6.20 -8.14 8.08
N LEU A 97 5.96 -6.96 7.52
CA LEU A 97 6.72 -6.51 6.34
C LEU A 97 8.20 -6.24 6.67
N ARG A 98 8.51 -5.72 7.86
CA ARG A 98 9.89 -5.55 8.32
C ARG A 98 10.59 -6.89 8.54
N HIS A 99 9.87 -7.91 9.03
CA HIS A 99 10.42 -9.24 9.17
C HIS A 99 10.91 -9.80 7.83
N TRP A 100 10.19 -9.52 6.74
CA TRP A 100 10.57 -9.89 5.38
C TRP A 100 11.55 -8.92 4.69
N GLY A 101 12.09 -7.95 5.43
CA GLY A 101 13.13 -7.04 4.93
C GLY A 101 12.62 -5.86 4.11
N TYR A 102 11.30 -5.63 4.03
CA TYR A 102 10.77 -4.42 3.41
C TYR A 102 11.02 -3.19 4.28
N HIS A 103 11.27 -2.05 3.62
CA HIS A 103 11.41 -0.78 4.30
C HIS A 103 10.04 -0.16 4.60
N VAL A 104 9.66 -0.10 5.88
CA VAL A 104 8.31 0.31 6.31
C VAL A 104 8.32 1.53 7.21
N HIS A 105 7.53 2.54 6.84
CA HIS A 105 7.19 3.69 7.66
C HIS A 105 5.72 3.64 8.08
N VAL A 106 5.45 3.75 9.37
CA VAL A 106 4.10 3.87 9.91
C VAL A 106 3.79 5.36 10.02
N ALA A 107 2.78 5.81 9.28
CA ALA A 107 2.39 7.22 9.13
C ALA A 107 0.87 7.38 9.37
N PRO A 108 0.38 7.07 10.58
CA PRO A 108 -1.04 7.15 10.90
C PRO A 108 -1.51 8.59 10.78
N GLY A 109 -2.67 8.80 10.15
CA GLY A 109 -3.22 10.16 9.97
C GLY A 109 -2.35 11.07 9.08
N SER A 110 -1.61 10.50 8.12
CA SER A 110 -0.86 11.30 7.16
C SER A 110 -1.78 12.25 6.40
N TRP A 111 -1.43 13.54 6.37
CA TRP A 111 -2.12 14.57 5.59
C TRP A 111 -1.95 14.40 4.07
N ASP A 112 -1.06 13.50 3.64
CA ASP A 112 -0.85 13.20 2.22
C ASP A 112 -2.08 12.51 1.62
N VAL A 113 -2.86 11.77 2.41
CA VAL A 113 -4.06 11.05 1.99
C VAL A 113 -5.29 11.59 2.70
N GLY A 114 -6.34 11.89 1.94
CA GLY A 114 -7.59 12.43 2.46
C GLY A 114 -8.79 11.87 1.73
N TYR A 115 -9.98 12.07 2.30
CA TYR A 115 -11.24 11.75 1.64
C TYR A 115 -11.37 12.64 0.40
N LEU A 116 -11.63 12.02 -0.75
CA LEU A 116 -12.09 12.78 -1.90
C LEU A 116 -13.52 13.22 -1.60
N GLU A 117 -13.83 14.51 -1.77
CA GLU A 117 -15.20 14.99 -1.70
C GLU A 117 -16.06 14.10 -2.60
N HIS A 118 -17.18 13.60 -2.07
CA HIS A 118 -18.05 12.64 -2.75
C HIS A 118 -18.40 13.14 -4.17
N PRO A 119 -18.48 12.25 -5.19
CA PRO A 119 -19.24 12.57 -6.39
C PRO A 119 -20.71 12.79 -6.00
N PRO A 120 -21.45 13.63 -6.75
CA PRO A 120 -22.82 14.05 -6.42
C PRO A 120 -23.80 12.88 -6.26
#